data_AF-A0A2S9F2Z6-F1
#
_entry.id   AF-A0A2S9F2Z6-F1
#
_cell.length_a   1.000
_cell.length_b   1.000
_cell.length_c   1.000
_cell.angle_alpha   90.00
_cell.angle_beta   90.00
_cell.angle_gamma   90.00
#
_symmetry.space_group_name_H-M   'P 1'
#
loop_
_entity.id
_entity.type
_entity.pdbx_description
1 polymer ?
#
loop_
_entity_poly.entity_id
_entity_poly.type
_entity_poly.pdbx_seq_one_letter_code
_entity_poly.pdbx_strand_id
1 'polypeptide(L)'
;MNKIKRPIAVAVAGFAALGIMTGCAGQSPSRDEAPATELMPAQGTGGTAADSVAGPAPEFGPPQAPRPVEKRDVVKTASMTLTVPDPSSAADEAAVIVERADGRVDSRSEDAGSGSGRAVTSIVLRVPVAKLDEVMRQLKTLGTVETATTAADDVTGQRVDLDARIRALQTSVDRLLAIMRDAGDPDALIKAEDALSERQAELDSLR
;
A
#
# COMPACT_ATOMS: atom_id res chain seq x y z
N MET A 1 57.39 30.62 -4.37
CA MET A 1 56.72 31.25 -5.54
C MET A 1 55.25 30.86 -5.55
N ASN A 2 54.38 31.76 -5.10
CA ASN A 2 53.31 32.41 -5.89
C ASN A 2 52.15 31.48 -6.28
N LYS A 3 51.09 31.46 -5.46
CA LYS A 3 49.87 32.31 -5.56
C LYS A 3 49.02 31.95 -6.79
N ILE A 4 47.78 31.52 -6.55
CA ILE A 4 46.55 32.24 -6.97
C ILE A 4 45.38 31.70 -6.12
N LYS A 5 44.88 32.56 -5.23
CA LYS A 5 43.55 32.45 -4.62
C LYS A 5 42.60 33.26 -5.51
N ARG A 6 41.40 32.76 -5.81
CA ARG A 6 40.30 33.58 -6.35
C ARG A 6 39.05 33.36 -5.47
N PRO A 7 38.51 34.41 -4.81
CA PRO A 7 37.21 34.35 -4.17
C PRO A 7 36.13 34.74 -5.19
N ILE A 8 35.08 33.93 -5.33
CA ILE A 8 33.86 34.34 -6.05
C ILE A 8 32.81 34.63 -4.98
N ALA A 9 32.61 35.92 -4.76
CA ALA A 9 31.43 36.47 -4.12
C ALA A 9 30.32 36.58 -5.17
N VAL A 10 29.14 36.05 -4.87
CA VAL A 10 27.90 36.48 -5.52
C VAL A 10 26.87 36.70 -4.41
N ALA A 11 26.54 37.97 -4.20
CA ALA A 11 25.42 38.45 -3.41
C ALA A 11 24.32 38.88 -4.38
N VAL A 12 23.13 38.28 -4.28
CA VAL A 12 21.85 38.77 -4.84
C VAL A 12 20.76 38.19 -3.93
N ALA A 13 20.29 38.96 -2.95
CA ALA A 13 19.12 39.84 -3.00
C ALA A 13 17.83 39.10 -2.65
N GLY A 14 17.20 39.57 -1.57
CA GLY A 14 16.00 38.99 -0.99
C GLY A 14 14.76 39.13 -1.87
N PHE A 15 13.85 38.20 -1.67
CA PHE A 15 12.46 38.36 -2.05
C PHE A 15 11.61 37.93 -0.86
N ALA A 16 11.07 38.94 -0.18
CA ALA A 16 10.02 38.77 0.81
C ALA A 16 8.73 38.37 0.08
N ALA A 17 8.20 37.19 0.38
CA ALA A 17 6.86 36.80 -0.02
C ALA A 17 6.06 36.42 1.24
N LEU A 18 5.17 37.34 1.57
CA LEU A 18 4.16 37.30 2.62
C LEU A 18 3.14 36.20 2.28
N GLY A 19 3.07 35.14 3.09
CA GLY A 19 2.10 34.07 2.97
C GLY A 19 1.17 34.05 4.18
N ILE A 20 -0.08 34.46 3.98
CA ILE A 20 -1.13 34.49 4.99
C ILE A 20 -1.58 33.05 5.26
N MET A 21 -1.33 32.54 6.47
CA MET A 21 -1.87 31.28 6.96
C MET A 21 -3.25 31.51 7.56
N THR A 22 -4.27 31.24 6.75
CA THR A 22 -5.68 31.13 7.16
C THR A 22 -5.84 29.83 7.96
N GLY A 23 -5.96 29.95 9.28
CA GLY A 23 -6.26 28.83 10.18
C GLY A 23 -7.75 28.54 10.22
N CYS A 24 -8.18 27.38 9.73
CA CYS A 24 -9.50 26.82 10.03
C CYS A 24 -9.43 26.03 11.34
N ALA A 25 -10.17 26.50 12.35
CA ALA A 25 -10.43 25.79 13.59
C ALA A 25 -11.35 24.60 13.33
N GLY A 26 -10.88 23.38 13.61
CA GLY A 26 -11.68 22.17 13.61
C GLY A 26 -12.45 22.04 14.94
N GLN A 27 -13.71 22.44 14.92
CA GLN A 27 -14.68 22.24 16.00
C GLN A 27 -14.95 20.73 16.18
N SER A 28 -14.66 20.19 17.36
CA SER A 28 -15.06 18.83 17.75
C SER A 28 -16.57 18.80 18.02
N PRO A 29 -17.35 17.87 17.45
CA PRO A 29 -18.74 17.70 17.85
C PRO A 29 -18.82 16.93 19.17
N SER A 30 -19.37 17.62 20.18
CA SER A 30 -19.86 17.07 21.43
C SER A 30 -20.88 15.95 21.15
N ARG A 31 -20.70 14.81 21.84
CA ARG A 31 -21.71 13.75 21.90
C ARG A 31 -22.71 14.12 22.97
N ASP A 32 -23.91 14.50 22.56
CA ASP A 32 -25.06 14.65 23.45
C ASP A 32 -25.89 13.36 23.53
N GLU A 33 -26.22 13.06 24.79
CA GLU A 33 -27.44 12.48 25.31
C GLU A 33 -27.90 11.07 24.90
N ALA A 34 -27.91 10.22 25.92
CA ALA A 34 -28.71 9.01 26.01
C ALA A 34 -30.19 9.34 26.27
N PRO A 35 -31.14 8.55 25.74
CA PRO A 35 -32.46 8.46 26.33
C PRO A 35 -32.50 7.26 27.29
N ALA A 36 -32.82 7.57 28.55
CA ALA A 36 -33.29 6.60 29.54
C ALA A 36 -34.61 5.99 29.04
N THR A 37 -34.65 4.66 28.88
CA THR A 37 -35.91 3.95 28.68
C THR A 37 -36.45 3.55 30.05
N GLU A 38 -37.61 4.11 30.37
CA GLU A 38 -38.37 3.91 31.59
C GLU A 38 -38.81 2.45 31.77
N LEU A 39 -38.74 2.03 33.04
CA LEU A 39 -39.33 0.81 33.58
C LEU A 39 -40.85 1.00 33.72
N MET A 40 -41.64 0.11 33.12
CA MET A 40 -43.00 -0.19 33.60
C MET A 40 -43.17 -1.71 33.79
N PRO A 41 -43.71 -2.16 34.93
CA PRO A 41 -44.04 -3.56 35.16
C PRO A 41 -45.49 -3.82 34.73
N ALA A 42 -45.73 -4.95 34.06
CA ALA A 42 -47.07 -5.48 33.87
C ALA A 42 -47.16 -6.85 34.56
N GLN A 43 -47.80 -6.87 35.73
CA GLN A 43 -48.30 -8.07 36.36
C GLN A 43 -49.53 -8.57 35.59
N GLY A 44 -49.60 -9.89 35.38
CA GLY A 44 -50.51 -10.51 34.42
C GLY A 44 -51.82 -11.03 34.97
N THR A 45 -52.43 -11.95 34.22
CA THR A 45 -53.32 -13.04 34.68
C THR A 45 -53.76 -13.88 33.48
N GLY A 46 -53.83 -15.20 33.67
CA GLY A 46 -54.74 -16.10 32.93
C GLY A 46 -54.09 -17.06 31.94
N GLY A 47 -54.00 -18.34 32.32
CA GLY A 47 -53.24 -19.37 31.61
C GLY A 47 -53.98 -20.16 30.52
N THR A 48 -53.25 -21.07 29.89
CA THR A 48 -53.55 -22.52 29.84
C THR A 48 -52.40 -23.26 29.14
N ALA A 49 -52.17 -24.48 29.62
CA ALA A 49 -51.04 -25.33 29.29
C ALA A 49 -51.04 -25.83 27.85
N ALA A 50 -49.86 -25.92 27.25
CA ALA A 50 -49.52 -26.98 26.30
C ALA A 50 -48.02 -27.27 26.39
N ASP A 51 -47.75 -28.43 26.95
CA ASP A 51 -46.49 -29.15 26.98
C ASP A 51 -45.88 -29.28 25.57
N SER A 52 -44.60 -28.93 25.43
CA SER A 52 -43.76 -29.30 24.28
C SER A 52 -42.29 -29.11 24.66
N VAL A 53 -41.76 -30.14 25.32
CA VAL A 53 -40.37 -30.64 25.22
C VAL A 53 -39.31 -29.62 24.76
N ALA A 54 -38.52 -29.15 25.73
CA ALA A 54 -37.20 -28.59 25.49
C ALA A 54 -36.30 -29.67 24.86
N GLY A 55 -36.17 -29.65 23.54
CA GLY A 55 -35.10 -30.37 22.85
C GLY A 55 -33.75 -29.75 23.21
N PRO A 56 -32.69 -30.56 23.42
CA PRO A 56 -31.36 -30.01 23.68
C PRO A 56 -30.92 -29.14 22.50
N ALA A 57 -30.37 -27.97 22.81
CA ALA A 57 -29.76 -27.08 21.83
C ALA A 57 -28.74 -27.89 20.99
N PRO A 58 -28.67 -27.70 19.67
CA PRO A 58 -27.70 -28.42 18.87
C PRO A 58 -26.29 -28.04 19.32
N GLU A 59 -25.63 -29.01 19.96
CA GLU A 59 -24.19 -29.02 20.13
C GLU A 59 -23.53 -28.83 18.76
N PHE A 60 -22.57 -27.89 18.74
CA PHE A 60 -21.44 -27.84 17.82
C PHE A 60 -21.69 -28.40 16.42
N GLY A 61 -22.02 -27.49 15.49
CA GLY A 61 -21.94 -27.78 14.07
C GLY A 61 -20.59 -28.45 13.72
N PRO A 62 -20.57 -29.31 12.68
CA PRO A 62 -19.42 -30.16 12.36
C PRO A 62 -18.14 -29.33 12.30
N PRO A 63 -16.99 -29.88 12.74
CA PRO A 63 -15.72 -29.18 12.70
C PRO A 63 -15.51 -28.66 11.28
N GLN A 64 -15.51 -27.34 11.12
CA GLN A 64 -15.23 -26.72 9.83
C GLN A 64 -13.86 -27.25 9.40
N ALA A 65 -13.83 -27.97 8.28
CA ALA A 65 -12.59 -28.40 7.67
C ALA A 65 -11.65 -27.18 7.63
N PRO A 66 -10.36 -27.34 7.98
CA PRO A 66 -9.43 -26.23 7.93
C PRO A 66 -9.54 -25.61 6.55
N ARG A 67 -10.02 -24.35 6.51
CA ARG A 67 -10.15 -23.63 5.25
C ARG A 67 -8.77 -23.68 4.60
N PRO A 68 -8.66 -24.05 3.32
CA PRO A 68 -7.39 -23.98 2.62
C PRO A 68 -6.78 -22.63 2.96
N VAL A 69 -5.53 -22.64 3.45
CA VAL A 69 -4.84 -21.39 3.73
C VAL A 69 -4.77 -20.69 2.38
N GLU A 70 -5.68 -19.75 2.12
CA GLU A 70 -5.65 -18.98 0.90
C GLU A 70 -4.26 -18.36 0.85
N LYS A 71 -3.61 -18.52 -0.30
CA LYS A 71 -2.27 -18.02 -0.52
C LYS A 71 -2.33 -16.51 -0.33
N ARG A 72 -1.86 -16.03 0.81
CA ARG A 72 -1.87 -14.61 1.16
C ARG A 72 -0.85 -13.89 0.30
N ASP A 73 -1.26 -12.76 -0.24
CA ASP A 73 -0.37 -11.85 -0.94
C ASP A 73 0.19 -10.88 0.10
N VAL A 74 1.49 -11.02 0.39
CA VAL A 74 2.17 -10.24 1.41
C VAL A 74 3.32 -9.48 0.79
N VAL A 75 3.36 -8.16 1.01
CA VAL A 75 4.50 -7.31 0.69
C VAL A 75 5.36 -7.19 1.94
N LYS A 76 6.64 -7.54 1.83
CA LYS A 76 7.61 -7.29 2.90
C LYS A 76 8.51 -6.13 2.52
N THR A 77 8.60 -5.13 3.40
CA THR A 77 9.48 -3.97 3.26
C THR A 77 10.54 -4.02 4.35
N ALA A 78 11.81 -4.04 3.96
CA ALA A 78 12.92 -3.99 4.89
C ALA A 78 13.76 -2.72 4.66
N SER A 79 14.19 -2.09 5.75
CA SER A 79 15.12 -0.97 5.74
C SER A 79 16.30 -1.30 6.65
N MET A 80 17.51 -0.96 6.20
CA MET A 80 18.74 -1.20 6.95
C MET A 80 19.73 -0.08 6.73
N THR A 81 20.35 0.39 7.81
CA THR A 81 21.48 1.31 7.77
C THR A 81 22.73 0.57 8.23
N LEU A 82 23.75 0.56 7.36
CA LEU A 82 25.03 -0.08 7.62
C LEU A 82 26.14 0.98 7.68
N THR A 83 26.99 0.90 8.69
CA THR A 83 28.28 1.61 8.72
C THR A 83 29.34 0.71 8.10
N VAL A 84 29.96 1.18 7.02
CA VAL A 84 30.98 0.46 6.24
C VAL A 84 32.18 1.36 5.94
N PRO A 85 33.38 0.80 5.68
CA PRO A 85 34.55 1.59 5.29
C PRO A 85 34.40 2.28 3.93
N ASP A 86 33.80 1.58 2.96
CA ASP A 86 33.55 2.07 1.59
C ASP A 86 32.08 1.81 1.21
N PRO A 87 31.23 2.86 1.24
CA PRO A 87 29.82 2.75 0.87
C PRO A 87 29.56 2.36 -0.58
N SER A 88 30.46 2.70 -1.52
CA SER A 88 30.28 2.39 -2.94
C SER A 88 30.58 0.91 -3.20
N SER A 89 31.70 0.42 -2.66
CA SER A 89 32.04 -1.02 -2.72
C SER A 89 31.00 -1.90 -2.02
N ALA A 90 30.49 -1.48 -0.86
CA ALA A 90 29.45 -2.22 -0.15
C ALA A 90 28.13 -2.27 -0.95
N ALA A 91 27.79 -1.21 -1.68
CA ALA A 91 26.62 -1.19 -2.55
C ALA A 91 26.77 -2.11 -3.77
N ASP A 92 27.98 -2.23 -4.33
CA ASP A 92 28.29 -3.20 -5.38
C ASP A 92 28.11 -4.64 -4.88
N GLU A 93 28.66 -4.96 -3.70
CA GLU A 93 28.50 -6.29 -3.09
C GLU A 93 27.04 -6.60 -2.76
N ALA A 94 26.29 -5.61 -2.27
CA ALA A 94 24.85 -5.73 -2.02
C ALA A 94 24.07 -6.03 -3.30
N ALA A 95 24.41 -5.37 -4.42
CA ALA A 95 23.80 -5.65 -5.71
C ALA A 95 24.05 -7.10 -6.16
N VAL A 96 25.29 -7.58 -6.03
CA VAL A 96 25.66 -8.96 -6.37
C VAL A 96 24.92 -10.00 -5.51
N ILE A 97 24.77 -9.74 -4.20
CA ILE A 97 23.99 -10.58 -3.29
C ILE A 97 22.53 -10.68 -3.77
N VAL A 98 21.93 -9.54 -4.12
CA VAL A 98 20.54 -9.47 -4.56
C VAL A 98 20.34 -10.15 -5.91
N GLU A 99 21.24 -9.96 -6.87
CA GLU A 99 21.18 -10.61 -8.18
C GLU A 99 21.26 -12.13 -8.07
N ARG A 100 22.11 -12.67 -7.18
CA ARG A 100 22.17 -14.11 -6.88
C ARG A 100 20.89 -14.65 -6.26
N ALA A 101 20.09 -13.77 -5.65
CA ALA A 101 18.78 -14.10 -5.12
C ALA A 101 17.64 -13.93 -6.16
N ASP A 102 17.93 -13.77 -7.45
CA ASP A 102 16.95 -13.41 -8.50
C ASP A 102 16.23 -12.08 -8.20
N GLY A 103 16.90 -11.16 -7.51
CA GLY A 103 16.46 -9.79 -7.30
C GLY A 103 17.12 -8.82 -8.28
N ARG A 104 16.85 -7.54 -8.09
CA ARG A 104 17.45 -6.44 -8.86
C ARG A 104 17.64 -5.18 -8.05
N VAL A 105 18.51 -4.30 -8.54
CA VAL A 105 18.61 -2.92 -8.07
C VAL A 105 17.54 -2.08 -8.76
N ASP A 106 16.67 -1.43 -7.97
CA ASP A 106 15.66 -0.50 -8.49
C ASP A 106 16.22 0.93 -8.59
N SER A 107 17.02 1.36 -7.61
CA SER A 107 17.71 2.66 -7.66
C SER A 107 18.96 2.68 -6.79
N ARG A 108 19.89 3.57 -7.13
CA ARG A 108 21.12 3.84 -6.38
C ARG A 108 21.44 5.33 -6.44
N SER A 109 21.85 5.88 -5.31
CA SER A 109 22.32 7.27 -5.19
C SER A 109 23.54 7.31 -4.29
N GLU A 110 24.57 8.02 -4.73
CA GLU A 110 25.84 8.14 -4.03
C GLU A 110 26.15 9.61 -3.76
N ASP A 111 26.48 9.91 -2.51
CA ASP A 111 27.09 11.15 -2.09
C ASP A 111 28.52 10.83 -1.63
N ALA A 112 29.53 11.35 -2.33
CA ALA A 112 30.93 11.16 -1.97
C ALA A 112 31.34 11.92 -0.69
N GLY A 113 30.43 12.67 -0.07
CA GLY A 113 30.66 13.39 1.17
C GLY A 113 31.30 14.75 0.98
N SER A 114 31.21 15.37 -0.20
CA SER A 114 31.84 16.67 -0.47
C SER A 114 31.31 17.80 0.42
N GLY A 115 30.09 17.67 0.95
CA GLY A 115 29.50 18.61 1.92
C GLY A 115 29.56 18.15 3.37
N SER A 116 29.32 16.87 3.63
CA SER A 116 29.18 16.29 4.99
C SER A 116 30.51 15.75 5.57
N GLY A 117 31.54 15.60 4.73
CA GLY A 117 32.79 14.93 5.07
C GLY A 117 32.70 13.41 5.17
N ARG A 118 31.55 12.80 4.82
CA ARG A 118 31.32 11.36 4.87
C ARG A 118 30.58 10.89 3.63
N ALA A 119 31.11 9.86 2.97
CA ALA A 119 30.43 9.22 1.87
C ALA A 119 29.18 8.48 2.36
N VAL A 120 28.09 8.54 1.59
CA VAL A 120 26.82 7.87 1.86
C VAL A 120 26.29 7.29 0.55
N THR A 121 25.88 6.02 0.58
CA THR A 121 25.21 5.38 -0.54
C THR A 121 23.83 4.92 -0.11
N SER A 122 22.81 5.29 -0.89
CA SER A 122 21.44 4.80 -0.73
C SER A 122 21.12 3.89 -1.90
N ILE A 123 20.63 2.68 -1.61
CA ILE A 123 20.28 1.68 -2.61
C ILE A 123 18.90 1.10 -2.31
N VAL A 124 18.06 1.00 -3.34
CA VAL A 124 16.74 0.35 -3.27
C VAL A 124 16.83 -0.95 -4.04
N LEU A 125 16.48 -2.04 -3.36
CA LEU A 125 16.65 -3.41 -3.84
C LEU A 125 15.30 -4.09 -3.89
N ARG A 126 15.00 -4.79 -4.99
CA ARG A 126 13.81 -5.61 -5.14
C ARG A 126 14.20 -7.07 -5.10
N VAL A 127 13.63 -7.80 -4.16
CA VAL A 127 13.99 -9.20 -3.87
C VAL A 127 12.71 -10.05 -3.85
N PRO A 128 12.73 -11.28 -4.37
CA PRO A 128 11.63 -12.22 -4.16
C PRO A 128 11.35 -12.42 -2.66
N VAL A 129 10.08 -12.31 -2.25
CA VAL A 129 9.67 -12.32 -0.83
C VAL A 129 10.18 -13.55 -0.06
N ALA A 130 10.28 -14.70 -0.72
CA ALA A 130 10.78 -15.95 -0.14
C ALA A 130 12.28 -15.93 0.21
N LYS A 131 13.05 -15.03 -0.42
CA LYS A 131 14.51 -14.92 -0.25
C LYS A 131 14.93 -13.69 0.56
N LEU A 132 13.99 -12.81 0.91
CA LEU A 132 14.29 -11.56 1.63
C LEU A 132 15.06 -11.80 2.93
N ASP A 133 14.64 -12.78 3.74
CA ASP A 133 15.26 -13.03 5.04
C ASP A 133 16.70 -13.53 4.92
N GLU A 134 17.03 -14.28 3.85
CA GLU A 134 18.39 -14.72 3.54
C GLU A 134 19.24 -13.55 3.03
N VAL A 135 18.73 -12.76 2.09
CA VAL A 135 19.43 -11.56 1.59
C VAL A 135 19.73 -10.61 2.75
N MET A 136 18.76 -10.36 3.63
CA MET A 136 18.96 -9.50 4.80
C MET A 136 20.07 -10.03 5.73
N ARG A 137 20.22 -11.35 5.89
CA ARG A 137 21.35 -11.91 6.66
C ARG A 137 22.69 -11.65 5.99
N GLN A 138 22.77 -11.82 4.67
CA GLN A 138 23.99 -11.58 3.90
C GLN A 138 24.36 -10.08 3.88
N LEU A 139 23.40 -9.18 3.75
CA LEU A 139 23.67 -7.74 3.78
C LEU A 139 24.23 -7.29 5.14
N LYS A 140 23.78 -7.90 6.25
CA LYS A 140 24.31 -7.61 7.59
C LYS A 140 25.79 -7.97 7.74
N THR A 141 26.36 -8.83 6.89
CA THR A 141 27.78 -9.18 6.99
C THR A 141 28.68 -8.17 6.29
N LEU A 142 28.14 -7.23 5.52
CA LEU A 142 28.90 -6.21 4.79
C LEU A 142 29.44 -5.11 5.71
N GLY A 143 28.86 -4.92 6.90
CA GLY A 143 29.22 -3.84 7.80
C GLY A 143 28.57 -3.95 9.18
N THR A 144 28.68 -2.86 9.96
CA THR A 144 28.03 -2.76 11.26
C THR A 144 26.60 -2.29 11.07
N VAL A 145 25.64 -3.05 11.59
CA VAL A 145 24.21 -2.68 11.53
C VAL A 145 23.90 -1.62 12.58
N GLU A 146 23.51 -0.45 12.12
CA GLU A 146 23.04 0.64 12.99
C GLU A 146 21.54 0.48 13.28
N THR A 147 20.76 0.26 12.23
CA THR A 147 19.32 0.03 12.31
C THR A 147 18.90 -1.01 11.28
N ALA A 148 17.92 -1.84 11.63
CA ALA A 148 17.27 -2.76 10.71
C ALA A 148 15.81 -2.92 11.12
N THR A 149 14.90 -2.62 10.20
CA THR A 149 13.46 -2.75 10.41
C THR A 149 12.88 -3.60 9.29
N THR A 150 11.84 -4.36 9.61
CA THR A 150 11.08 -5.15 8.62
C THR A 150 9.60 -5.03 8.94
N ALA A 151 8.82 -4.68 7.93
CA ALA A 151 7.36 -4.61 7.96
C ALA A 151 6.80 -5.60 6.94
N ALA A 152 5.61 -6.13 7.23
CA ALA A 152 4.88 -7.02 6.34
C ALA A 152 3.43 -6.56 6.27
N ASP A 153 2.96 -6.34 5.05
CA ASP A 153 1.61 -5.87 4.77
C ASP A 153 0.86 -6.94 3.97
N ASP A 154 -0.28 -7.39 4.50
CA ASP A 154 -1.19 -8.29 3.78
C ASP A 154 -2.02 -7.48 2.79
N VAL A 155 -1.77 -7.71 1.50
CA VAL A 155 -2.42 -7.02 0.38
C VAL A 155 -3.45 -7.90 -0.34
N THR A 156 -3.80 -9.04 0.25
CA THR A 156 -4.71 -10.02 -0.37
C THR A 156 -6.05 -9.39 -0.72
N GLY A 157 -6.63 -8.62 0.20
CA GLY A 157 -7.92 -7.95 -0.02
C GLY A 157 -7.85 -6.93 -1.16
N GLN A 158 -6.80 -6.11 -1.17
CA GLN A 158 -6.56 -5.08 -2.17
C GLN A 158 -6.39 -5.69 -3.57
N ARG A 159 -5.67 -6.82 -3.69
CA ARG A 159 -5.55 -7.54 -4.96
C ARG A 159 -6.91 -8.08 -5.42
N VAL A 160 -7.64 -8.75 -4.53
CA VAL A 160 -8.95 -9.33 -4.85
C VAL A 160 -9.93 -8.25 -5.32
N ASP A 161 -9.92 -7.09 -4.67
CA ASP A 161 -10.77 -5.94 -5.03
C ASP A 161 -10.37 -5.37 -6.40
N LEU A 162 -9.07 -5.20 -6.67
CA LEU A 162 -8.58 -4.77 -7.98
C LEU A 162 -8.95 -5.75 -9.09
N ASP A 163 -8.76 -7.05 -8.86
CA ASP A 163 -9.14 -8.09 -9.82
C ASP A 163 -10.65 -8.14 -10.08
N ALA A 164 -11.47 -7.88 -9.05
CA ALA A 164 -12.91 -7.74 -9.22
C ALA A 164 -13.28 -6.52 -10.08
N ARG A 165 -12.63 -5.37 -9.84
CA ARG A 165 -12.85 -4.15 -10.63
C ARG A 165 -12.40 -4.30 -12.08
N ILE A 166 -11.23 -4.88 -12.32
CA ILE A 166 -10.72 -5.18 -13.68
C ILE A 166 -11.71 -6.07 -14.44
N ARG A 167 -12.21 -7.14 -13.81
CA ARG A 167 -13.21 -8.03 -14.44
C ARG A 167 -14.53 -7.34 -14.74
N ALA A 168 -14.99 -6.47 -13.84
CA ALA A 168 -16.20 -5.68 -14.07
C ALA A 168 -16.04 -4.72 -15.26
N LEU A 169 -14.89 -4.04 -15.36
CA LEU A 169 -14.57 -3.14 -16.48
C LEU A 169 -14.45 -3.90 -17.80
N GLN A 170 -13.78 -5.05 -17.83
CA GLN A 170 -13.71 -5.91 -19.01
C GLN A 170 -15.10 -6.34 -19.48
N THR A 171 -15.96 -6.77 -18.55
CA THR A 171 -17.35 -7.15 -18.86
C THR A 171 -18.12 -5.95 -19.43
N SER A 172 -17.89 -4.74 -18.92
CA SER A 172 -18.51 -3.53 -19.45
C SER A 172 -18.04 -3.21 -20.87
N VAL A 173 -16.74 -3.37 -21.14
CA VAL A 173 -16.15 -3.19 -22.47
C VAL A 173 -16.76 -4.18 -23.46
N ASP A 174 -16.83 -5.46 -23.11
CA ASP A 174 -17.38 -6.50 -23.98
C ASP A 174 -18.86 -6.25 -24.32
N ARG A 175 -19.65 -5.78 -23.34
CA ARG A 175 -21.05 -5.39 -23.57
C ARG A 175 -21.19 -4.19 -24.49
N LEU A 176 -20.35 -3.16 -24.32
CA LEU A 176 -20.36 -1.99 -25.20
C LEU A 176 -20.00 -2.38 -26.63
N LEU A 177 -18.97 -3.22 -26.82
CA LEU A 177 -18.62 -3.76 -28.14
C LEU A 177 -19.77 -4.55 -28.77
N ALA A 178 -20.50 -5.35 -27.99
CA ALA A 178 -21.69 -6.05 -28.47
C ALA A 178 -22.82 -5.10 -28.90
N ILE A 179 -23.10 -4.05 -28.11
CA ILE A 179 -24.08 -3.02 -28.46
C ILE A 179 -23.69 -2.32 -29.76
N MET A 180 -22.43 -1.94 -29.91
CA MET A 180 -21.93 -1.26 -31.11
C MET A 180 -22.08 -2.12 -32.38
N ARG A 181 -21.85 -3.44 -32.27
CA ARG A 181 -22.03 -4.38 -33.38
C ARG A 181 -23.49 -4.46 -33.84
N ASP A 182 -24.42 -4.36 -32.90
CA ASP A 182 -25.85 -4.55 -33.16
C ASP A 182 -26.61 -3.21 -33.36
N ALA A 183 -25.91 -2.07 -33.24
CA ALA A 183 -26.50 -0.74 -33.34
C ALA A 183 -26.79 -0.33 -34.79
N GLY A 184 -28.06 0.00 -35.08
CA GLY A 184 -28.49 0.58 -36.36
C GLY A 184 -28.59 2.10 -36.39
N ASP A 185 -28.36 2.77 -35.25
CA ASP A 185 -28.49 4.21 -35.07
C ASP A 185 -27.11 4.88 -34.87
N PRO A 186 -26.69 5.82 -35.74
CA PRO A 186 -25.40 6.50 -35.62
C PRO A 186 -25.21 7.25 -34.29
N ASP A 187 -26.26 7.86 -33.74
CA ASP A 187 -26.16 8.61 -32.48
C ASP A 187 -25.94 7.67 -31.29
N ALA A 188 -26.56 6.48 -31.31
CA ALA A 188 -26.31 5.44 -30.32
C ALA A 188 -24.89 4.85 -30.44
N LEU A 189 -24.36 4.75 -31.67
CA LEU A 189 -23.00 4.28 -31.91
C LEU A 189 -21.96 5.24 -31.31
N ILE A 190 -22.05 6.55 -31.60
CA ILE A 190 -21.10 7.55 -31.08
C ILE A 190 -21.09 7.56 -29.55
N LYS A 191 -22.27 7.50 -28.91
CA LYS A 191 -22.36 7.43 -27.44
C LYS A 191 -21.72 6.16 -26.88
N ALA A 192 -21.83 5.04 -27.59
CA ALA A 192 -21.20 3.79 -27.19
C ALA A 192 -19.67 3.85 -27.37
N GLU A 193 -19.17 4.54 -28.40
CA GLU A 193 -17.73 4.79 -28.61
C GLU A 193 -17.13 5.67 -27.51
N ASP A 194 -17.83 6.73 -27.10
CA ASP A 194 -17.41 7.60 -26.00
C ASP A 194 -17.32 6.79 -24.70
N ALA A 195 -18.38 6.04 -24.36
CA ALA A 195 -18.40 5.19 -23.17
C ALA A 195 -17.34 4.08 -23.21
N LEU A 196 -17.08 3.51 -24.39
CA LEU A 196 -16.04 2.49 -24.57
C LEU A 196 -14.65 3.09 -24.31
N SER A 197 -14.39 4.29 -24.83
CA SER A 197 -13.11 4.99 -24.63
C SER A 197 -12.86 5.28 -23.16
N GLU A 198 -13.88 5.72 -22.41
CA GLU A 198 -13.78 5.91 -20.96
C GLU A 198 -13.47 4.60 -20.22
N ARG A 199 -14.17 3.50 -20.56
CA ARG A 199 -13.96 2.20 -19.89
C ARG A 199 -12.59 1.60 -20.20
N GLN A 200 -12.09 1.77 -21.41
CA GLN A 200 -10.75 1.35 -21.78
C GLN A 200 -9.70 2.16 -21.03
N ALA A 201 -9.84 3.49 -20.95
CA ALA A 201 -8.93 4.33 -20.18
C ALA A 201 -8.91 3.94 -18.69
N GLU A 202 -10.07 3.67 -18.10
CA GLU A 202 -10.16 3.21 -16.71
C GLU A 202 -9.51 1.83 -16.53
N LEU A 203 -9.77 0.89 -17.43
CA LEU A 203 -9.17 -0.45 -17.40
C LEU A 203 -7.64 -0.42 -17.54
N ASP A 204 -7.13 0.42 -18.43
CA ASP A 204 -5.69 0.55 -18.68
C ASP A 204 -4.97 1.23 -17.52
N SER A 205 -5.65 2.08 -16.76
CA SER A 205 -5.08 2.68 -15.54
C SER A 205 -4.85 1.68 -14.40
N LEU A 206 -5.49 0.50 -14.46
CA LEU A 206 -5.41 -0.53 -13.42
C LEU A 206 -4.47 -1.70 -13.76
N ARG A 207 -3.83 -1.67 -14.93
CA ARG A 207 -2.92 -2.70 -15.43
C ARG A 207 -1.46 -2.25 -15.38
#